data_AF-A0A7C1VY03-F1
#
_entry.id   AF-A0A7C1VY03-F1
#
_cell.length_a   1.000
_cell.length_b   1.000
_cell.length_c   1.000
_cell.angle_alpha   90.00
_cell.angle_beta   90.00
_cell.angle_gamma   90.00
#
_symmetry.space_group_name_H-M   'P 1'
#
loop_
_entity.id
_entity.type
_entity.pdbx_description
1 polymer ?
#
loop_
_entity_poly.entity_id
_entity_poly.type
_entity_poly.pdbx_seq_one_letter_code
_entity_poly.pdbx_strand_id
1 'polypeptide(L)'
;MAKSARPAPSLIPAVLALIVLIVLGYVLFADLQPSRTEHTVSPPIEIEEPDFEIETVEPVEPAEDRQAVIEQEADEFVNTLAPESNTNSITLSGEQGEFVRHDGTIIIPKTETRQTSIDELKADKTLKADTHIDLSYTETNRQESSLAKLNDEIDDKNQLITIENADGTERKAPLIEFLNDENVDAEKAITLIERKDIILSTTIGELDTLKLSPEQSLTAVIDKGSIELSVKDITQADDFADNALFYMHKVTERDTQGLWGIIQTGLIKRFRQGLQLEGIGINKNMVQVTIPADADEPLPTGLSSFLGKILNNKVKSSYVYNYTTSTMGHDPNLIHPGQQVILIHFTAEELKRIYQFFADQRSEQAQSFSIN
;
A
#
# COMPACT_ATOMS: atom_id res chain seq x y z
N MET A 1 72.74 16.54 7.98
CA MET A 1 71.84 16.98 6.90
C MET A 1 72.07 16.07 5.69
N ALA A 2 71.07 15.30 5.27
CA ALA A 2 71.03 14.65 3.96
C ALA A 2 69.58 14.69 3.47
N LYS A 3 69.32 15.43 2.38
CA LYS A 3 68.01 15.51 1.72
C LYS A 3 67.86 14.28 0.82
N SER A 4 66.83 13.46 1.09
CA SER A 4 66.40 12.39 0.20
C SER A 4 65.50 12.97 -0.89
N ALA A 5 65.85 12.75 -2.16
CA ALA A 5 65.03 13.13 -3.31
C ALA A 5 63.95 12.05 -3.55
N ARG A 6 62.68 12.45 -3.55
CA ARG A 6 61.56 11.57 -3.93
C ARG A 6 61.56 11.36 -5.45
N PRO A 7 61.32 10.13 -5.96
CA PRO A 7 61.23 9.89 -7.39
C PRO A 7 59.91 10.47 -7.94
N ALA A 8 59.97 11.06 -9.14
CA ALA A 8 58.79 11.58 -9.84
C ALA A 8 57.83 10.42 -10.19
N PRO A 9 56.50 10.65 -10.10
CA PRO A 9 55.52 9.62 -10.43
C PRO A 9 55.59 9.27 -11.93
N SER A 10 55.70 7.98 -12.21
CA SER A 10 55.68 7.42 -13.57
C SER A 10 54.34 7.72 -14.25
N LEU A 11 54.39 8.18 -15.50
CA LEU A 11 53.22 8.48 -16.33
C LEU A 11 52.51 7.22 -16.87
N ILE A 12 53.15 6.06 -16.72
CA ILE A 12 52.73 4.77 -17.30
C ILE A 12 51.35 4.30 -16.79
N PRO A 13 51.01 4.40 -15.48
CA PRO A 13 49.70 3.97 -14.98
C PRO A 13 48.56 4.83 -15.53
N ALA A 14 48.79 6.14 -15.69
CA ALA A 14 47.78 7.07 -16.21
C ALA A 14 47.47 6.83 -17.69
N VAL A 15 48.49 6.50 -18.49
CA VAL A 15 48.31 6.16 -19.90
C VAL A 15 47.59 4.82 -20.06
N LEU A 16 47.88 3.83 -19.21
CA LEU A 16 47.16 2.55 -19.22
C LEU A 16 45.68 2.71 -18.85
N ALA A 17 45.36 3.53 -17.85
CA ALA A 17 43.98 3.82 -17.46
C ALA A 17 43.20 4.49 -18.61
N LEU A 18 43.84 5.40 -19.35
CA LEU A 18 43.23 6.05 -20.52
C LEU A 18 42.94 5.04 -21.65
N ILE A 19 43.86 4.12 -21.92
CA ILE A 19 43.68 3.08 -22.95
C ILE A 19 42.51 2.17 -22.58
N VAL A 20 42.38 1.78 -21.30
CA VAL A 20 41.25 0.97 -20.83
C VAL A 20 39.91 1.70 -21.04
N LEU A 21 39.84 2.99 -20.74
CA LEU A 21 38.61 3.78 -20.97
C LEU A 21 38.25 3.90 -22.45
N ILE A 22 39.24 4.04 -23.34
CA ILE A 22 39.01 4.11 -24.79
C ILE A 22 38.50 2.76 -25.32
N VAL A 23 39.10 1.65 -24.87
CA VAL A 23 38.65 0.30 -25.26
C VAL A 23 37.24 0.03 -24.75
N LEU A 24 36.93 0.39 -23.50
CA LEU A 24 35.59 0.22 -22.93
C LEU A 24 34.53 1.04 -23.68
N GLY A 25 34.86 2.30 -24.01
CA GLY A 25 33.99 3.16 -24.83
C GLY A 25 33.76 2.60 -26.23
N TYR A 26 34.79 2.02 -26.85
CA TYR A 26 34.66 1.39 -28.18
C TYR A 26 33.78 0.14 -28.13
N VAL A 27 33.91 -0.70 -27.10
CA VAL A 27 33.07 -1.91 -26.94
C VAL A 27 31.61 -1.53 -26.74
N LEU A 28 31.31 -0.54 -25.89
CA LEU A 28 29.94 -0.06 -25.68
C LEU A 28 29.33 0.56 -26.94
N PHE A 29 30.15 1.20 -27.79
CA PHE A 29 29.67 1.77 -29.05
C PHE A 29 29.48 0.72 -30.15
N ALA A 30 30.34 -0.31 -30.19
CA ALA A 30 30.26 -1.38 -31.19
C ALA A 30 29.05 -2.31 -30.98
N ASP A 31 28.54 -2.41 -29.76
CA ASP A 31 27.35 -3.22 -29.41
C ASP A 31 26.01 -2.54 -29.77
N LEU A 32 26.04 -1.31 -30.28
CA LEU A 32 24.85 -0.54 -30.68
C LEU A 32 24.42 -0.78 -32.15
N GLN A 33 24.94 -1.80 -32.84
CA GLN A 33 24.42 -2.16 -34.16
C GLN A 33 23.24 -3.13 -34.05
N PRO A 34 22.01 -2.75 -34.47
CA PRO A 34 20.86 -3.63 -34.42
C PRO A 34 21.02 -4.73 -35.47
N SER A 35 21.25 -5.98 -35.04
CA SER A 35 21.13 -7.15 -35.90
C SER A 35 19.65 -7.44 -36.18
N ARG A 36 19.06 -6.73 -37.14
CA ARG A 36 17.79 -7.14 -37.77
C ARG A 36 18.10 -8.28 -38.75
N THR A 37 17.98 -9.52 -38.28
CA THR A 37 17.76 -10.66 -39.18
C THR A 37 16.31 -10.61 -39.63
N GLU A 38 16.06 -10.16 -40.86
CA GLU A 38 14.75 -10.28 -41.50
C GLU A 38 14.44 -11.77 -41.72
N HIS A 39 13.64 -12.35 -40.82
CA HIS A 39 12.99 -13.62 -41.09
C HIS A 39 11.83 -13.37 -42.05
N THR A 40 12.02 -13.74 -43.32
CA THR A 40 10.92 -13.80 -44.29
C THR A 40 10.06 -15.02 -43.95
N VAL A 41 8.96 -14.80 -43.22
CA VAL A 41 7.93 -15.81 -43.01
C VAL A 41 6.93 -15.73 -44.16
N SER A 42 6.89 -16.77 -44.99
CA SER A 42 5.84 -17.06 -45.96
C SER A 42 5.22 -18.41 -45.58
N PRO A 43 3.89 -18.58 -45.54
CA PRO A 43 2.82 -17.68 -46.01
C PRO A 43 2.49 -16.55 -45.01
N PRO A 44 1.79 -15.49 -45.46
CA PRO A 44 1.39 -14.39 -44.59
C PRO A 44 0.49 -14.92 -43.47
N ILE A 45 0.85 -14.60 -42.23
CA ILE A 45 -0.05 -14.73 -41.09
C ILE A 45 -1.11 -13.64 -41.30
N GLU A 46 -2.36 -14.02 -41.53
CA GLU A 46 -3.51 -13.13 -41.32
C GLU A 46 -3.53 -12.82 -39.82
N ILE A 47 -2.93 -11.68 -39.47
CA ILE A 47 -3.20 -11.04 -38.19
C ILE A 47 -4.57 -10.39 -38.40
N GLU A 48 -5.61 -10.93 -37.79
CA GLU A 48 -6.82 -10.15 -37.54
C GLU A 48 -6.34 -8.89 -36.82
N GLU A 49 -6.39 -7.75 -37.51
CA GLU A 49 -6.17 -6.45 -36.89
C GLU A 49 -7.12 -6.41 -35.68
N PRO A 50 -6.61 -6.35 -34.43
CA PRO A 50 -7.50 -6.00 -33.36
C PRO A 50 -8.08 -4.64 -33.75
N ASP A 51 -9.41 -4.51 -33.71
CA ASP A 51 -10.07 -3.21 -33.80
C ASP A 51 -9.46 -2.32 -32.71
N PHE A 52 -8.41 -1.58 -33.07
CA PHE A 52 -7.99 -0.44 -32.31
C PHE A 52 -9.12 0.56 -32.52
N GLU A 53 -9.98 0.69 -31.50
CA GLU A 53 -10.72 1.93 -31.33
C GLU A 53 -9.68 3.04 -31.45
N ILE A 54 -9.74 3.79 -32.55
CA ILE A 54 -8.96 5.00 -32.75
C ILE A 54 -9.47 5.93 -31.65
N GLU A 55 -8.81 5.90 -30.49
CA GLU A 55 -9.00 6.89 -29.46
C GLU A 55 -8.61 8.21 -30.14
N THR A 56 -9.62 9.03 -30.39
CA THR A 56 -9.48 10.27 -31.13
C THR A 56 -8.54 11.14 -30.30
N VAL A 57 -7.28 11.29 -30.73
CA VAL A 57 -6.37 12.27 -30.12
C VAL A 57 -6.91 13.63 -30.50
N GLU A 58 -7.78 14.16 -29.65
CA GLU A 58 -8.34 15.49 -29.79
C GLU A 58 -7.24 16.56 -29.73
N PRO A 59 -7.43 17.69 -30.42
CA PRO A 59 -6.44 18.77 -30.46
C PRO A 59 -6.15 19.27 -29.04
N VAL A 60 -4.87 19.55 -28.77
CA VAL A 60 -4.43 20.20 -27.54
C VAL A 60 -5.17 21.54 -27.41
N GLU A 61 -6.18 21.60 -26.55
CA GLU A 61 -6.85 22.86 -26.21
C GLU A 61 -5.84 23.89 -25.69
N PRO A 62 -6.07 25.19 -25.93
CA PRO A 62 -5.17 26.25 -25.49
C PRO A 62 -4.98 26.19 -23.97
N ALA A 63 -3.74 26.37 -23.52
CA ALA A 63 -3.34 26.22 -22.13
C ALA A 63 -4.14 27.06 -21.11
N GLU A 64 -4.83 28.12 -21.56
CA GLU A 64 -5.66 28.99 -20.71
C GLU A 64 -6.95 28.31 -20.22
N ASP A 65 -7.57 27.41 -21.00
CA ASP A 65 -8.81 26.71 -20.57
C ASP A 65 -8.48 25.57 -19.60
N ARG A 66 -7.36 24.88 -19.84
CA ARG A 66 -6.91 23.75 -19.00
C ARG A 66 -6.55 24.16 -17.58
N GLN A 67 -5.88 25.29 -17.39
CA GLN A 67 -5.50 25.73 -16.04
C GLN A 67 -6.75 26.00 -15.18
N ALA A 68 -7.80 26.57 -15.79
CA ALA A 68 -9.07 26.82 -15.11
C ALA A 68 -9.78 25.51 -14.74
N VAL A 69 -9.72 24.48 -15.60
CA VAL A 69 -10.24 23.14 -15.29
C VAL A 69 -9.49 22.51 -14.12
N ILE A 70 -8.15 22.53 -14.10
CA ILE A 70 -7.35 21.97 -13.01
C ILE A 70 -7.62 22.72 -11.69
N GLU A 71 -7.82 24.04 -11.74
CA GLU A 71 -8.19 24.83 -10.56
C GLU A 71 -9.57 24.43 -10.01
N GLN A 72 -10.57 24.26 -10.88
CA GLN A 72 -11.90 23.79 -10.49
C GLN A 72 -11.87 22.37 -9.90
N GLU A 73 -11.12 21.45 -10.52
CA GLU A 73 -10.93 20.10 -9.99
C GLU A 73 -10.25 20.12 -8.61
N ALA A 74 -9.28 21.01 -8.40
CA ALA A 74 -8.59 21.14 -7.13
C ALA A 74 -9.53 21.68 -6.02
N ASP A 75 -10.45 22.58 -6.35
CA ASP A 75 -11.48 23.06 -5.42
C ASP A 75 -12.44 21.94 -5.01
N GLU A 76 -12.91 21.15 -5.97
CA GLU A 76 -13.79 20.01 -5.71
C GLU A 76 -13.09 18.89 -4.95
N PHE A 77 -11.78 18.70 -5.18
CA PHE A 77 -10.95 17.79 -4.39
C PHE A 77 -10.99 18.13 -2.91
N VAL A 78 -10.74 19.39 -2.56
CA VAL A 78 -10.72 19.78 -1.14
C VAL A 78 -12.11 19.63 -0.50
N ASN A 79 -13.18 19.92 -1.23
CA ASN A 79 -14.55 19.82 -0.71
C ASN A 79 -15.00 18.37 -0.44
N THR A 80 -14.51 17.43 -1.23
CA THR A 80 -14.84 16.00 -1.11
C THR A 80 -14.01 15.27 -0.06
N LEU A 81 -12.81 15.76 0.27
CA LEU A 81 -11.97 15.18 1.33
C LEU A 81 -12.64 15.20 2.70
N ALA A 82 -13.45 16.23 3.00
CA ALA A 82 -14.30 16.27 4.19
C ALA A 82 -15.58 17.08 3.89
N PRO A 83 -16.68 16.42 3.47
CA PRO A 83 -17.93 17.10 3.12
C PRO A 83 -18.51 17.86 4.32
N GLU A 84 -19.21 18.97 4.06
CA GLU A 84 -19.80 19.85 5.10
C GLU A 84 -20.95 19.21 5.89
N SER A 85 -21.29 17.95 5.61
CA SER A 85 -22.48 17.28 6.15
C SER A 85 -22.41 17.15 7.68
N ASN A 86 -23.45 17.66 8.36
CA ASN A 86 -23.58 17.84 9.81
C ASN A 86 -23.62 16.55 10.70
N THR A 87 -22.91 15.48 10.37
CA THR A 87 -22.84 14.23 11.16
C THR A 87 -21.42 13.65 11.17
N ASN A 88 -20.41 14.49 11.40
CA ASN A 88 -19.00 14.18 11.18
C ASN A 88 -18.35 13.37 12.31
N SER A 89 -18.88 12.19 12.63
CA SER A 89 -18.14 11.18 13.41
C SER A 89 -17.36 10.27 12.46
N ILE A 90 -16.03 10.38 12.44
CA ILE A 90 -15.16 9.58 11.57
C ILE A 90 -14.45 8.51 12.39
N THR A 91 -14.54 7.25 11.97
CA THR A 91 -13.89 6.14 12.67
C THR A 91 -12.46 5.93 12.18
N LEU A 92 -11.48 5.98 13.09
CA LEU A 92 -10.07 5.73 12.83
C LEU A 92 -9.71 4.28 13.18
N SER A 93 -9.89 3.35 12.23
CA SER A 93 -9.62 1.92 12.42
C SER A 93 -8.13 1.58 12.61
N GLY A 94 -7.23 2.39 12.04
CA GLY A 94 -5.78 2.18 12.04
C GLY A 94 -5.24 1.51 10.76
N GLU A 95 -6.10 1.20 9.79
CA GLU A 95 -5.66 0.71 8.47
C GLU A 95 -5.24 1.86 7.53
N GLN A 96 -5.94 2.98 7.66
CA GLN A 96 -5.68 4.21 6.92
C GLN A 96 -6.07 5.41 7.79
N GLY A 97 -5.46 6.57 7.50
CA GLY A 97 -5.91 7.83 8.07
C GLY A 97 -7.04 8.46 7.27
N GLU A 98 -7.72 9.40 7.90
CA GLU A 98 -8.91 10.08 7.40
C GLU A 98 -8.75 11.59 7.52
N PHE A 99 -9.36 12.35 6.60
CA PHE A 99 -9.48 13.80 6.74
C PHE A 99 -10.71 14.14 7.57
N VAL A 100 -10.53 14.98 8.57
CA VAL A 100 -11.56 15.37 9.52
C VAL A 100 -11.54 16.89 9.66
N ARG A 101 -12.72 17.52 9.74
CA ARG A 101 -12.84 18.95 10.04
C ARG A 101 -12.56 19.22 11.52
N HIS A 102 -12.17 20.45 11.83
CA HIS A 102 -11.86 20.88 13.19
C HIS A 102 -13.07 20.77 14.15
N ASP A 103 -14.28 21.01 13.65
CA ASP A 103 -15.55 20.81 14.37
C ASP A 103 -16.02 19.35 14.40
N GLY A 104 -15.28 18.44 13.75
CA GLY A 104 -15.59 17.03 13.67
C GLY A 104 -15.30 16.27 14.97
N THR A 105 -15.77 15.02 14.98
CA THR A 105 -15.52 14.06 16.04
C THR A 105 -14.88 12.82 15.45
N ILE A 106 -13.91 12.24 16.16
CA ILE A 106 -13.30 10.97 15.79
C ILE A 106 -13.69 9.87 16.76
N ILE A 107 -13.87 8.67 16.21
CA ILE A 107 -14.12 7.44 16.96
C ILE A 107 -12.91 6.54 16.78
N ILE A 108 -12.26 6.18 17.88
CA ILE A 108 -11.11 5.26 17.90
C ILE A 108 -11.60 3.92 18.47
N PRO A 109 -11.73 2.87 17.65
CA PRO A 109 -12.05 1.54 18.14
C PRO A 109 -10.93 1.04 19.05
N LYS A 110 -11.31 0.51 20.21
CA LYS A 110 -10.43 -0.22 21.11
C LYS A 110 -10.58 -1.70 20.80
N THR A 111 -9.55 -2.28 20.21
CA THR A 111 -9.52 -3.70 19.92
C THR A 111 -8.39 -4.36 20.69
N GLU A 112 -8.64 -5.56 21.20
CA GLU A 112 -7.64 -6.42 21.81
C GLU A 112 -7.43 -7.65 20.92
N THR A 113 -6.22 -7.84 20.40
CA THR A 113 -5.86 -9.08 19.69
C THR A 113 -5.24 -10.07 20.65
N ARG A 114 -5.77 -11.29 20.71
CA ARG A 114 -5.31 -12.34 21.62
C ARG A 114 -5.23 -13.69 20.90
N GLN A 115 -4.15 -14.46 21.15
CA GLN A 115 -4.12 -15.89 20.85
C GLN A 115 -4.83 -16.64 21.97
N THR A 116 -5.84 -17.44 21.64
CA THR A 116 -6.78 -18.01 22.63
C THR A 116 -7.50 -19.23 22.05
N SER A 117 -8.32 -19.90 22.86
CA SER A 117 -9.32 -20.88 22.42
C SER A 117 -10.76 -20.43 22.70
N ILE A 118 -11.75 -21.19 22.21
CA ILE A 118 -13.17 -20.94 22.48
C ILE A 118 -13.46 -21.09 23.99
N ASP A 119 -12.90 -22.11 24.63
CA ASP A 119 -13.07 -22.32 26.08
C ASP A 119 -12.47 -21.18 26.90
N GLU A 120 -11.31 -20.66 26.50
CA GLU A 120 -10.67 -19.53 27.18
C GLU A 120 -11.49 -18.24 27.02
N LEU A 121 -12.00 -17.96 25.82
CA LEU A 121 -12.87 -16.81 25.57
C LEU A 121 -14.15 -16.86 26.41
N LYS A 122 -14.76 -18.05 26.54
CA LYS A 122 -15.97 -18.25 27.35
C LYS A 122 -15.70 -18.18 28.85
N ALA A 123 -14.52 -18.61 29.29
CA ALA A 123 -14.12 -18.55 30.70
C ALA A 123 -13.78 -17.12 31.16
N ASP A 124 -13.47 -16.22 30.22
CA ASP A 124 -13.11 -14.82 30.52
C ASP A 124 -14.34 -14.00 30.97
N LYS A 125 -14.47 -13.82 32.29
CA LYS A 125 -15.56 -13.06 32.92
C LYS A 125 -15.52 -11.55 32.61
N THR A 126 -14.45 -11.04 32.02
CA THR A 126 -14.37 -9.63 31.61
C THR A 126 -15.12 -9.36 30.31
N LEU A 127 -15.42 -10.41 29.55
CA LEU A 127 -16.15 -10.33 28.28
C LEU A 127 -17.64 -10.53 28.53
N LYS A 128 -18.46 -9.64 27.96
CA LYS A 128 -19.93 -9.75 28.03
C LYS A 128 -20.44 -10.55 26.84
N ALA A 129 -21.61 -11.16 26.96
CA ALA A 129 -22.20 -11.97 25.89
C ALA A 129 -22.42 -11.18 24.58
N ASP A 130 -22.67 -9.88 24.66
CA ASP A 130 -22.86 -8.96 23.52
C ASP A 130 -21.53 -8.41 22.95
N THR A 131 -20.38 -8.80 23.51
CA THR A 131 -19.09 -8.33 23.02
C THR A 131 -18.80 -8.91 21.64
N HIS A 132 -18.61 -8.03 20.66
CA HIS A 132 -18.28 -8.41 19.29
C HIS A 132 -16.83 -8.87 19.18
N ILE A 133 -16.61 -9.94 18.41
CA ILE A 133 -15.30 -10.51 18.20
C ILE A 133 -15.14 -11.00 16.76
N ASP A 134 -13.94 -10.85 16.23
CA ASP A 134 -13.54 -11.51 14.99
C ASP A 134 -12.56 -12.64 15.32
N LEU A 135 -12.88 -13.85 14.89
CA LEU A 135 -12.08 -15.05 15.07
C LEU A 135 -11.35 -15.38 13.77
N SER A 136 -10.05 -15.59 13.85
CA SER A 136 -9.22 -16.08 12.74
C SER A 136 -8.56 -17.39 13.12
N TYR A 137 -8.77 -18.41 12.30
CA TYR A 137 -8.18 -19.73 12.47
C TYR A 137 -7.99 -20.43 11.12
N THR A 138 -7.07 -21.39 11.08
CA THR A 138 -6.87 -22.23 9.90
C THR A 138 -7.61 -23.55 10.10
N GLU A 139 -8.61 -23.81 9.26
CA GLU A 139 -9.24 -25.12 9.17
C GLU A 139 -8.34 -26.06 8.37
N THR A 140 -8.05 -27.23 8.94
CA THR A 140 -7.24 -28.26 8.29
C THR A 140 -8.14 -29.43 7.96
N ASN A 141 -8.41 -29.63 6.67
CA ASN A 141 -9.12 -30.78 6.15
C ASN A 141 -8.11 -31.84 5.70
N ARG A 142 -8.26 -33.06 6.21
CA ARG A 142 -7.41 -34.21 5.89
C ARG A 142 -8.25 -35.24 5.16
N GLN A 143 -7.87 -35.53 3.92
CA GLN A 143 -8.60 -36.45 3.06
C GLN A 143 -7.68 -37.55 2.54
N GLU A 144 -8.12 -38.79 2.64
CA GLU A 144 -7.41 -39.91 2.04
C GLU A 144 -7.55 -39.84 0.51
N SER A 145 -6.44 -39.92 -0.20
CA SER A 145 -6.35 -39.86 -1.66
C SER A 145 -5.17 -40.70 -2.17
N SER A 146 -4.89 -40.66 -3.46
CA SER A 146 -3.70 -41.22 -4.11
C SER A 146 -3.17 -40.23 -5.13
N LEU A 147 -1.88 -40.30 -5.49
CA LEU A 147 -1.35 -39.40 -6.54
C LEU A 147 -2.04 -39.63 -7.88
N ALA A 148 -2.41 -40.88 -8.20
CA ALA A 148 -3.20 -41.22 -9.37
C ALA A 148 -4.57 -40.51 -9.35
N LYS A 149 -5.28 -40.55 -8.21
CA LYS A 149 -6.58 -39.89 -8.06
C LYS A 149 -6.46 -38.36 -8.15
N LEU A 150 -5.45 -37.77 -7.51
CA LEU A 150 -5.19 -36.33 -7.61
C LEU A 150 -4.82 -35.92 -9.05
N ASN A 151 -4.15 -36.80 -9.80
CA ASN A 151 -3.87 -36.57 -11.21
C ASN A 151 -5.14 -36.58 -12.09
N ASP A 152 -6.20 -37.26 -11.68
CA ASP A 152 -7.46 -37.23 -12.42
C ASP A 152 -8.36 -36.05 -11.98
N GLU A 153 -8.28 -35.62 -10.72
CA GLU A 153 -9.15 -34.59 -10.14
C GLU A 153 -8.62 -33.14 -10.29
N ILE A 154 -7.30 -32.95 -10.38
CA ILE A 154 -6.68 -31.61 -10.45
C ILE A 154 -6.19 -31.34 -11.87
N ASP A 155 -6.83 -30.42 -12.58
CA ASP A 155 -6.44 -30.05 -13.95
C ASP A 155 -5.08 -29.35 -14.01
N ASP A 156 -4.84 -28.38 -13.11
CA ASP A 156 -3.58 -27.63 -13.06
C ASP A 156 -2.50 -28.38 -12.26
N LYS A 157 -1.59 -29.04 -12.98
CA LYS A 157 -0.48 -29.80 -12.37
C LYS A 157 0.56 -28.93 -11.68
N ASN A 158 0.56 -27.62 -11.93
CA ASN A 158 1.44 -26.67 -11.24
C ASN A 158 0.84 -26.20 -9.90
N GLN A 159 -0.40 -26.57 -9.59
CA GLN A 159 -1.04 -26.25 -8.33
C GLN A 159 -0.22 -26.84 -7.16
N LEU A 160 0.11 -25.98 -6.18
CA LEU A 160 0.75 -26.39 -4.94
C LEU A 160 -0.24 -27.18 -4.08
N ILE A 161 0.08 -28.45 -3.83
CA ILE A 161 -0.66 -29.30 -2.90
C ILE A 161 0.22 -29.64 -1.70
N THR A 162 -0.43 -29.94 -0.57
CA THR A 162 0.27 -30.46 0.61
C THR A 162 -0.21 -31.88 0.85
N ILE A 163 0.72 -32.83 0.90
CA ILE A 163 0.44 -34.23 1.19
C ILE A 163 1.18 -34.64 2.45
N GLU A 164 0.58 -35.53 3.23
CA GLU A 164 1.24 -36.25 4.31
C GLU A 164 1.46 -37.70 3.88
N ASN A 165 2.71 -38.13 3.93
CA ASN A 165 3.13 -39.48 3.60
C ASN A 165 2.84 -40.44 4.75
N ALA A 166 2.88 -41.74 4.47
CA ALA A 166 2.67 -42.79 5.47
C ALA A 166 3.67 -42.78 6.65
N ASP A 167 4.80 -42.08 6.52
CA ASP A 167 5.77 -41.85 7.60
C ASP A 167 5.44 -40.63 8.48
N GLY A 168 4.33 -39.94 8.21
CA GLY A 168 3.88 -38.73 8.91
C GLY A 168 4.59 -37.46 8.45
N THR A 169 5.42 -37.51 7.40
CA THR A 169 6.07 -36.31 6.86
C THR A 169 5.13 -35.54 5.94
N GLU A 170 4.99 -34.25 6.19
CA GLU A 170 4.27 -33.33 5.30
C GLU A 170 5.21 -32.78 4.22
N ARG A 171 4.76 -32.80 2.97
CA ARG A 171 5.46 -32.17 1.85
C ARG A 171 4.51 -31.29 1.06
N LYS A 172 4.95 -30.06 0.78
CA LYS A 172 4.23 -29.09 -0.07
C LYS A 172 5.02 -28.87 -1.36
N ALA A 173 4.43 -29.21 -2.49
CA ALA A 173 5.04 -29.04 -3.82
C ALA A 173 3.96 -28.99 -4.90
N PRO A 174 4.29 -28.58 -6.14
CA PRO A 174 3.39 -28.73 -7.27
C PRO A 174 3.02 -30.20 -7.50
N LEU A 175 1.78 -30.49 -7.89
CA LEU A 175 1.33 -31.86 -8.16
C LEU A 175 2.26 -32.59 -9.16
N ILE A 176 2.74 -31.90 -10.20
CA ILE A 176 3.65 -32.45 -11.20
C ILE A 176 4.98 -32.96 -10.61
N GLU A 177 5.46 -32.36 -9.52
CA GLU A 177 6.68 -32.80 -8.86
C GLU A 177 6.47 -34.15 -8.16
N PHE A 178 5.31 -34.34 -7.52
CA PHE A 178 4.96 -35.62 -6.90
C PHE A 178 4.75 -36.73 -7.94
N LEU A 179 4.15 -36.41 -9.09
CA LEU A 179 3.91 -37.37 -10.16
C LEU A 179 5.19 -37.84 -10.86
N ASN A 180 6.23 -37.00 -10.87
CA ASN A 180 7.52 -37.31 -11.49
C ASN A 180 8.51 -37.99 -10.54
N ASP A 181 8.15 -38.22 -9.27
CA ASP A 181 9.03 -38.90 -8.32
C ASP A 181 8.96 -40.43 -8.53
N GLU A 182 9.97 -41.00 -9.19
CA GLU A 182 10.06 -42.45 -9.49
C GLU A 182 10.05 -43.35 -8.24
N ASN A 183 10.29 -42.79 -7.04
CA ASN A 183 10.29 -43.56 -5.79
C ASN A 183 8.92 -43.61 -5.10
N VAL A 184 7.90 -42.92 -5.65
CA VAL A 184 6.58 -42.84 -5.05
C VAL A 184 5.59 -43.67 -5.86
N ASP A 185 4.97 -44.65 -5.21
CA ASP A 185 3.89 -45.43 -5.79
C ASP A 185 2.63 -44.56 -5.91
N ALA A 186 2.21 -44.29 -7.15
CA ALA A 186 1.09 -43.39 -7.45
C ALA A 186 -0.26 -43.89 -6.93
N GLU A 187 -0.41 -45.19 -6.72
CA GLU A 187 -1.65 -45.82 -6.22
C GLU A 187 -1.69 -45.90 -4.69
N LYS A 188 -0.56 -45.62 -4.03
CA LYS A 188 -0.49 -45.69 -2.59
C LYS A 188 -1.34 -44.60 -1.94
N ALA A 189 -2.05 -44.97 -0.87
CA ALA A 189 -2.81 -44.04 -0.07
C ALA A 189 -1.89 -42.96 0.52
N ILE A 190 -2.26 -41.71 0.28
CA ILE A 190 -1.68 -40.50 0.84
C ILE A 190 -2.78 -39.69 1.52
N THR A 191 -2.41 -38.81 2.44
CA THR A 191 -3.36 -37.85 3.01
C THR A 191 -3.17 -36.50 2.34
N LEU A 192 -4.15 -36.04 1.58
CA LEU A 192 -4.21 -34.66 1.10
C LEU A 192 -4.56 -33.75 2.28
N ILE A 193 -3.75 -32.71 2.49
CA ILE A 193 -3.97 -31.69 3.51
C ILE A 193 -4.38 -30.39 2.82
N GLU A 194 -5.61 -29.99 3.04
CA GLU A 194 -6.11 -28.68 2.64
C GLU A 194 -6.18 -27.77 3.86
N ARG A 195 -5.55 -26.60 3.75
CA ARG A 195 -5.59 -25.57 4.78
C ARG A 195 -6.37 -24.38 4.25
N LYS A 196 -7.38 -23.96 5.00
CA LYS A 196 -8.19 -22.79 4.67
C LYS A 196 -8.18 -21.84 5.84
N ASP A 197 -7.72 -20.62 5.59
CA ASP A 197 -7.83 -19.56 6.57
C ASP A 197 -9.27 -19.05 6.60
N ILE A 198 -9.86 -19.04 7.78
CA ILE A 198 -11.23 -18.61 8.02
C ILE A 198 -11.18 -17.40 8.94
N ILE A 199 -11.95 -16.38 8.57
CA ILE A 199 -12.24 -15.23 9.42
C ILE A 199 -13.75 -15.23 9.63
N LEU A 200 -14.17 -15.20 10.89
CA LEU A 200 -15.56 -15.22 11.29
C LEU A 200 -15.82 -14.07 12.26
N SER A 201 -16.89 -13.31 12.01
CA SER A 201 -17.35 -12.25 12.89
C SER A 201 -18.58 -12.71 13.68
N THR A 202 -18.57 -12.54 15.01
CA THR A 202 -19.59 -13.08 15.92
C THR A 202 -19.60 -12.35 17.26
N THR A 203 -20.31 -12.87 18.26
CA THR A 203 -20.32 -12.38 19.64
C THR A 203 -19.96 -13.48 20.62
N ILE A 204 -19.52 -13.11 21.83
CA ILE A 204 -19.17 -14.06 22.89
C ILE A 204 -20.35 -15.00 23.22
N GLY A 205 -21.58 -14.48 23.23
CA GLY A 205 -22.79 -15.26 23.50
C GLY A 205 -23.15 -16.27 22.42
N GLU A 206 -22.63 -16.11 21.21
CA GLU A 206 -22.89 -16.97 20.06
C GLU A 206 -21.80 -18.03 19.84
N LEU A 207 -20.72 -18.02 20.63
CA LEU A 207 -19.61 -18.97 20.51
C LEU A 207 -20.07 -20.44 20.57
N ASP A 208 -21.11 -20.75 21.34
CA ASP A 208 -21.68 -22.10 21.44
C ASP A 208 -22.41 -22.58 20.17
N THR A 209 -22.78 -21.64 19.29
CA THR A 209 -23.39 -21.97 18.00
C THR A 209 -22.34 -22.32 16.95
N LEU A 210 -21.08 -21.92 17.19
CA LEU A 210 -19.97 -22.21 16.32
C LEU A 210 -19.57 -23.66 16.54
N LYS A 211 -19.60 -24.46 15.48
CA LYS A 211 -19.17 -25.87 15.50
C LYS A 211 -17.64 -25.99 15.52
N LEU A 212 -16.99 -25.22 16.38
CA LEU A 212 -15.54 -25.20 16.55
C LEU A 212 -15.15 -26.09 17.73
N SER A 213 -13.96 -26.67 17.64
CA SER A 213 -13.43 -27.43 18.77
C SER A 213 -13.13 -26.45 19.93
N PRO A 214 -13.55 -26.75 21.17
CA PRO A 214 -13.38 -25.83 22.30
C PRO A 214 -11.93 -25.43 22.59
N GLU A 215 -11.00 -26.35 22.33
CA GLU A 215 -9.55 -26.19 22.58
C GLU A 215 -8.77 -25.72 21.35
N GLN A 216 -9.44 -25.47 20.22
CA GLN A 216 -8.77 -25.05 19.01
C GLN A 216 -8.08 -23.70 19.21
N SER A 217 -6.79 -23.65 18.90
CA SER A 217 -6.03 -22.39 18.89
C SER A 217 -6.56 -21.48 17.78
N LEU A 218 -6.90 -20.26 18.15
CA LEU A 218 -7.38 -19.22 17.24
C LEU A 218 -6.86 -17.85 17.66
N THR A 219 -6.90 -16.91 16.74
CA THR A 219 -6.66 -15.49 17.03
C THR A 219 -8.01 -14.80 17.16
N ALA A 220 -8.28 -14.18 18.30
CA ALA A 220 -9.47 -13.36 18.51
C ALA A 220 -9.11 -11.88 18.49
N VAL A 221 -9.82 -11.08 17.71
CA VAL A 221 -9.85 -9.62 17.80
C VAL A 221 -11.12 -9.25 18.55
N ILE A 222 -10.97 -8.73 19.76
CA ILE A 222 -12.07 -8.47 20.69
C ILE A 222 -12.37 -6.98 20.70
N ASP A 223 -13.62 -6.60 20.45
CA ASP A 223 -14.08 -5.23 20.58
C ASP A 223 -14.20 -4.84 22.07
N LYS A 224 -13.50 -3.79 22.47
CA LYS A 224 -13.52 -3.21 23.83
C LYS A 224 -14.25 -1.85 23.84
N GLY A 225 -15.07 -1.60 22.83
CA GLY A 225 -15.78 -0.36 22.60
C GLY A 225 -14.92 0.66 21.86
N SER A 226 -15.22 1.94 22.05
CA SER A 226 -14.54 3.02 21.35
C SER A 226 -14.23 4.19 22.28
N ILE A 227 -13.30 5.04 21.85
CA ILE A 227 -13.11 6.38 22.40
C ILE A 227 -13.64 7.36 21.38
N GLU A 228 -14.50 8.27 21.82
CA GLU A 228 -14.95 9.40 21.04
C GLU A 228 -14.16 10.65 21.48
N LEU A 229 -13.59 11.38 20.52
CA LEU A 229 -12.82 12.59 20.77
C LEU A 229 -13.28 13.70 19.82
N SER A 230 -13.60 14.87 20.34
CA SER A 230 -13.76 16.06 19.51
C SER A 230 -12.39 16.53 19.02
N VAL A 231 -12.28 16.84 17.73
CA VAL A 231 -11.03 17.35 17.15
C VAL A 231 -10.64 18.68 17.81
N LYS A 232 -11.61 19.56 18.05
CA LYS A 232 -11.43 20.84 18.74
C LYS A 232 -10.85 20.70 20.15
N ASP A 233 -11.31 19.70 20.91
CA ASP A 233 -10.85 19.48 22.28
C ASP A 233 -9.39 19.00 22.31
N ILE A 234 -9.00 18.18 21.33
CA ILE A 234 -7.66 17.59 21.28
C ILE A 234 -6.62 18.45 20.55
N THR A 235 -7.01 19.40 19.70
CA THR A 235 -6.07 20.34 19.04
C THR A 235 -5.68 21.51 19.93
N GLN A 236 -6.45 21.80 21.00
CA GLN A 236 -6.15 22.80 22.04
C GLN A 236 -5.73 24.19 21.55
N ALA A 237 -6.01 24.51 20.29
CA ALA A 237 -5.66 25.75 19.64
C ALA A 237 -6.95 26.42 19.15
N ASP A 238 -7.36 27.47 19.85
CA ASP A 238 -8.50 28.32 19.48
C ASP A 238 -8.30 29.06 18.14
N ASP A 239 -7.13 28.90 17.50
CA ASP A 239 -6.73 29.60 16.28
C ASP A 239 -7.21 28.92 14.98
N PHE A 240 -7.79 27.72 15.05
CA PHE A 240 -8.30 27.03 13.85
C PHE A 240 -9.77 27.31 13.61
N ALA A 241 -10.11 27.68 12.37
CA ALA A 241 -11.49 27.77 11.92
C ALA A 241 -12.17 26.39 12.00
N ASP A 242 -13.49 26.37 12.24
CA ASP A 242 -14.26 25.12 12.37
C ASP A 242 -14.17 24.23 11.10
N ASN A 243 -13.99 24.84 9.92
CA ASN A 243 -13.80 24.14 8.65
C ASN A 243 -12.34 23.76 8.34
N ALA A 244 -11.39 23.97 9.25
CA ALA A 244 -10.00 23.60 9.04
C ALA A 244 -9.86 22.07 8.91
N LEU A 245 -8.99 21.61 8.01
CA LEU A 245 -8.84 20.19 7.67
C LEU A 245 -7.64 19.56 8.38
N PHE A 246 -7.89 18.44 9.05
CA PHE A 246 -6.88 17.64 9.72
C PHE A 246 -6.85 16.25 9.11
N TYR A 247 -5.70 15.84 8.59
CA TYR A 247 -5.45 14.44 8.35
C TYR A 247 -5.12 13.79 9.70
N MET A 248 -5.86 12.74 10.05
CA MET A 248 -5.75 12.05 11.32
C MET A 248 -5.47 10.57 11.11
N HIS A 249 -4.52 10.02 11.87
CA HIS A 249 -4.10 8.62 11.75
C HIS A 249 -3.88 7.99 13.12
N LYS A 250 -4.50 6.84 13.37
CA LYS A 250 -4.26 6.02 14.56
C LYS A 250 -2.94 5.28 14.40
N VAL A 251 -1.99 5.49 15.30
CA VAL A 251 -0.67 4.85 15.24
C VAL A 251 -0.80 3.35 15.52
N THR A 252 -0.24 2.54 14.62
CA THR A 252 -0.21 1.09 14.68
C THR A 252 1.22 0.56 14.59
N GLU A 253 1.41 -0.72 14.89
CA GLU A 253 2.70 -1.41 14.74
C GLU A 253 3.19 -1.44 13.28
N ARG A 254 2.32 -1.15 12.31
CA ARG A 254 2.68 -1.12 10.88
C ARG A 254 3.36 0.19 10.49
N ASP A 255 3.29 1.23 11.32
CA ASP A 255 3.83 2.57 11.04
C ASP A 255 5.34 2.66 11.31
N THR A 256 6.09 1.75 10.68
CA THR A 256 7.54 1.58 10.89
C THR A 256 8.38 2.75 10.35
N GLN A 257 7.85 3.49 9.38
CA GLN A 257 8.47 4.69 8.79
C GLN A 257 8.18 5.98 9.59
N GLY A 258 7.57 5.87 10.77
CA GLY A 258 7.27 7.02 11.62
C GLY A 258 6.27 7.98 10.98
N LEU A 259 6.30 9.24 11.42
CA LEU A 259 5.44 10.29 10.89
C LEU A 259 5.61 10.52 9.39
N TRP A 260 6.83 10.39 8.87
CA TRP A 260 7.10 10.57 7.44
C TRP A 260 6.25 9.60 6.61
N GLY A 261 6.33 8.31 6.92
CA GLY A 261 5.56 7.29 6.21
C GLY A 261 4.04 7.42 6.41
N ILE A 262 3.61 7.84 7.61
CA ILE A 262 2.18 8.10 7.89
C ILE A 262 1.65 9.22 7.00
N ILE A 263 2.36 10.35 6.91
CA ILE A 263 1.97 11.50 6.08
C ILE A 263 2.03 11.12 4.60
N GLN A 264 3.14 10.52 4.17
CA GLN A 264 3.38 10.13 2.80
C GLN A 264 2.30 9.15 2.33
N THR A 265 2.04 8.08 3.09
CA THR A 265 1.02 7.09 2.76
C THR A 265 -0.37 7.70 2.75
N GLY A 266 -0.68 8.58 3.70
CA GLY A 266 -1.94 9.29 3.78
C GLY A 266 -2.23 10.16 2.56
N LEU A 267 -1.25 10.98 2.17
CA LEU A 267 -1.35 11.81 0.98
C LEU A 267 -1.38 10.98 -0.30
N ILE A 268 -0.43 10.06 -0.50
CA ILE A 268 -0.35 9.27 -1.73
C ILE A 268 -1.61 8.43 -1.93
N LYS A 269 -2.10 7.72 -0.90
CA LYS A 269 -3.28 6.86 -1.05
C LYS A 269 -4.55 7.67 -1.33
N ARG A 270 -4.76 8.82 -0.68
CA ARG A 270 -5.97 9.64 -0.88
C ARG A 270 -5.99 10.31 -2.24
N PHE A 271 -4.86 10.84 -2.70
CA PHE A 271 -4.77 11.40 -4.05
C PHE A 271 -4.93 10.29 -5.12
N ARG A 272 -4.39 9.10 -4.87
CA ARG A 272 -4.61 7.91 -5.71
C ARG A 272 -6.03 7.35 -5.69
N GLN A 273 -6.85 7.63 -4.68
CA GLN A 273 -8.24 7.16 -4.67
C GLN A 273 -9.11 7.95 -5.66
N GLY A 274 -8.68 9.15 -6.06
CA GLY A 274 -9.38 9.99 -7.04
C GLY A 274 -10.72 10.53 -6.54
N LEU A 275 -11.30 11.44 -7.32
CA LEU A 275 -12.63 12.01 -7.11
C LEU A 275 -13.55 11.55 -8.20
N GLN A 276 -14.77 11.14 -7.87
CA GLN A 276 -15.81 11.06 -8.88
C GLN A 276 -16.43 12.44 -9.09
N LEU A 277 -16.04 13.12 -10.18
CA LEU A 277 -16.62 14.41 -10.54
C LEU A 277 -17.71 14.18 -11.59
N GLU A 278 -18.96 14.40 -11.22
CA GLU A 278 -20.08 14.38 -12.16
C GLU A 278 -20.11 15.70 -12.96
N GLY A 279 -19.80 15.63 -14.25
CA GLY A 279 -20.11 16.71 -15.20
C GLY A 279 -19.05 17.79 -15.42
N ILE A 280 -17.82 17.60 -14.96
CA ILE A 280 -16.68 18.50 -15.26
C ILE A 280 -15.60 17.71 -16.01
N GLY A 281 -15.38 18.06 -17.28
CA GLY A 281 -14.27 17.55 -18.09
C GLY A 281 -14.52 16.27 -18.91
N ILE A 282 -13.79 16.15 -20.03
CA ILE A 282 -14.10 15.40 -21.26
C ILE A 282 -13.98 13.86 -21.12
N ASN A 283 -13.63 13.31 -19.95
CA ASN A 283 -13.65 11.86 -19.72
C ASN A 283 -14.16 11.48 -18.32
N LYS A 284 -15.46 11.18 -18.29
CA LYS A 284 -16.17 10.23 -17.42
C LYS A 284 -15.76 10.21 -15.94
N ASN A 285 -16.54 10.90 -15.12
CA ASN A 285 -16.96 10.54 -13.76
C ASN A 285 -15.87 10.16 -12.74
N MET A 286 -14.57 10.26 -13.03
CA MET A 286 -13.50 10.03 -12.05
C MET A 286 -12.20 10.75 -12.43
N VAL A 287 -11.89 11.84 -11.74
CA VAL A 287 -10.63 12.58 -11.85
C VAL A 287 -9.67 12.10 -10.76
N GLN A 288 -8.60 11.42 -11.17
CA GLN A 288 -7.59 10.88 -10.27
C GLN A 288 -6.21 11.44 -10.63
N VAL A 289 -5.47 11.88 -9.60
CA VAL A 289 -4.08 12.29 -9.72
C VAL A 289 -3.20 11.27 -9.02
N THR A 290 -2.34 10.59 -9.79
CA THR A 290 -1.43 9.60 -9.24
C THR A 290 -0.15 10.30 -8.78
N ILE A 291 0.10 10.27 -7.47
CA ILE A 291 1.39 10.65 -6.90
C ILE A 291 2.33 9.42 -7.00
N PRO A 292 3.48 9.52 -7.69
CA PRO A 292 4.46 8.44 -7.74
C PRO A 292 4.97 8.04 -6.36
N ALA A 293 5.34 6.78 -6.19
CA ALA A 293 5.82 6.26 -4.90
C ALA A 293 7.17 6.88 -4.48
N ASP A 294 7.96 7.36 -5.44
CA ASP A 294 9.26 8.01 -5.29
C ASP A 294 9.16 9.55 -5.34
N ALA A 295 7.95 10.12 -5.30
CA ALA A 295 7.73 11.56 -5.43
C ALA A 295 8.36 12.39 -4.29
N ASP A 296 8.68 11.77 -3.16
CA ASP A 296 9.34 12.38 -2.01
C ASP A 296 10.87 12.20 -2.00
N GLU A 297 11.43 11.41 -2.92
CA GLU A 297 12.88 11.20 -3.03
C GLU A 297 13.62 12.49 -3.40
N PRO A 298 14.89 12.66 -3.01
CA PRO A 298 15.71 13.76 -3.47
C PRO A 298 15.83 13.78 -4.99
N LEU A 299 15.75 14.96 -5.58
CA LEU A 299 16.01 15.16 -6.99
C LEU A 299 17.45 14.72 -7.33
N PRO A 300 17.76 14.38 -8.60
CA PRO A 300 19.13 14.03 -9.02
C PRO A 300 20.19 15.10 -8.69
N THR A 301 19.75 16.34 -8.48
CA THR A 301 20.56 17.48 -8.05
C THR A 301 20.93 17.48 -6.57
N GLY A 302 20.41 16.51 -5.79
CA GLY A 302 20.52 16.43 -4.33
C GLY A 302 19.57 17.37 -3.58
N LEU A 303 18.69 18.09 -4.28
CA LEU A 303 17.68 18.96 -3.68
C LEU A 303 16.43 18.16 -3.28
N SER A 304 15.75 18.54 -2.20
CA SER A 304 14.48 17.92 -1.82
C SER A 304 13.42 18.14 -2.91
N SER A 305 12.67 17.08 -3.21
CA SER A 305 11.48 17.12 -4.07
C SER A 305 10.39 18.05 -3.53
N PHE A 306 9.41 18.37 -4.38
CA PHE A 306 8.24 19.14 -3.99
C PHE A 306 7.51 18.49 -2.82
N LEU A 307 7.19 17.20 -2.94
CA LEU A 307 6.53 16.44 -1.88
C LEU A 307 7.43 16.32 -0.64
N GLY A 308 8.74 16.04 -0.81
CA GLY A 308 9.68 15.94 0.31
C GLY A 308 9.77 17.21 1.16
N LYS A 309 9.66 18.41 0.55
CA LYS A 309 9.59 19.68 1.28
C LYS A 309 8.30 19.81 2.09
N ILE A 310 7.17 19.42 1.51
CA ILE A 310 5.87 19.43 2.19
C ILE A 310 5.89 18.44 3.37
N LEU A 311 6.33 17.21 3.13
CA LEU A 311 6.44 16.17 4.17
C LEU A 311 7.32 16.63 5.33
N ASN A 312 8.53 17.16 5.05
CA ASN A 312 9.43 17.67 6.10
C ASN A 312 8.79 18.79 6.94
N ASN A 313 8.03 19.69 6.31
CA ASN A 313 7.31 20.73 7.04
C ASN A 313 6.18 20.14 7.90
N LYS A 314 5.40 19.20 7.34
CA LYS A 314 4.29 18.56 8.06
C LYS A 314 4.75 17.69 9.23
N VAL A 315 5.87 16.99 9.10
CA VAL A 315 6.48 16.26 10.23
C VAL A 315 6.75 17.21 11.39
N LYS A 316 7.32 18.40 11.12
CA LYS A 316 7.65 19.40 12.16
C LYS A 316 6.44 20.10 12.77
N SER A 317 5.34 20.23 12.01
CA SER A 317 4.12 20.93 12.46
C SER A 317 2.97 19.98 12.82
N SER A 318 3.25 18.68 12.93
CA SER A 318 2.26 17.68 13.32
C SER A 318 2.09 17.64 14.84
N TYR A 319 0.92 17.19 15.27
CA TYR A 319 0.58 16.99 16.67
C TYR A 319 0.42 15.49 16.92
N VAL A 320 0.86 15.05 18.09
CA VAL A 320 0.71 13.67 18.54
C VAL A 320 -0.15 13.69 19.80
N TYR A 321 -1.38 13.17 19.71
CA TYR A 321 -2.27 13.08 20.86
C TYR A 321 -2.24 11.67 21.45
N ASN A 322 -1.87 11.55 22.72
CA ASN A 322 -1.99 10.30 23.46
C ASN A 322 -3.37 10.23 24.15
N TYR A 323 -4.24 9.35 23.67
CA TYR A 323 -5.61 9.20 24.18
C TYR A 323 -5.71 8.32 25.44
N THR A 324 -4.60 7.71 25.88
CA THR A 324 -4.52 7.00 27.16
C THR A 324 -4.20 7.96 28.31
N THR A 325 -3.29 8.92 28.07
CA THR A 325 -2.88 9.92 29.09
C THR A 325 -3.56 11.27 28.91
N SER A 326 -4.31 11.48 27.83
CA SER A 326 -4.92 12.76 27.46
C SER A 326 -3.90 13.89 27.33
N THR A 327 -2.72 13.59 26.78
CA THR A 327 -1.62 14.55 26.62
C THR A 327 -1.26 14.76 25.16
N MET A 328 -0.98 16.01 24.79
CA MET A 328 -0.43 16.38 23.49
C MET A 328 1.10 16.39 23.53
N GLY A 329 1.70 15.91 22.45
CA GLY A 329 3.12 15.98 22.17
C GLY A 329 3.39 16.47 20.74
N HIS A 330 4.64 16.83 20.50
CA HIS A 330 5.11 17.34 19.20
C HIS A 330 6.42 16.69 18.75
N ASP A 331 6.90 15.65 19.45
CA ASP A 331 8.15 15.01 19.08
C ASP A 331 7.93 14.14 17.84
N PRO A 332 8.52 14.50 16.69
CA PRO A 332 8.29 13.75 15.47
C PRO A 332 8.95 12.37 15.45
N ASN A 333 9.88 12.12 16.37
CA ASN A 333 10.64 10.88 16.45
C ASN A 333 10.06 9.88 17.45
N LEU A 334 9.03 10.28 18.22
CA LEU A 334 8.49 9.47 19.30
C LEU A 334 7.00 9.19 19.07
N ILE A 335 6.72 8.16 18.27
CA ILE A 335 5.39 7.58 18.12
C ILE A 335 5.27 6.25 18.87
N HIS A 336 4.10 6.01 19.45
CA HIS A 336 3.79 4.84 20.25
C HIS A 336 2.49 4.21 19.75
N PRO A 337 2.57 3.04 19.10
CA PRO A 337 1.42 2.27 18.66
C PRO A 337 0.40 2.02 19.77
N GLY A 338 -0.88 1.97 19.39
CA GLY A 338 -1.97 1.53 20.27
C GLY A 338 -2.43 2.54 21.32
N GLN A 339 -1.81 3.72 21.39
CA GLN A 339 -2.20 4.78 22.34
C GLN A 339 -2.18 6.21 21.76
N GLN A 340 -1.75 6.37 20.50
CA GLN A 340 -1.60 7.70 19.90
C GLN A 340 -2.40 7.86 18.61
N VAL A 341 -2.83 9.09 18.38
CA VAL A 341 -3.32 9.59 17.10
C VAL A 341 -2.42 10.73 16.65
N ILE A 342 -2.06 10.72 15.37
CA ILE A 342 -1.34 11.80 14.70
C ILE A 342 -2.36 12.75 14.09
N LEU A 343 -2.18 14.06 14.28
CA LEU A 343 -3.01 15.10 13.69
C LEU A 343 -2.13 16.02 12.85
N ILE A 344 -2.56 16.25 11.61
CA ILE A 344 -1.76 16.95 10.61
C ILE A 344 -2.66 17.95 9.92
N HIS A 345 -2.46 19.22 10.23
CA HIS A 345 -3.23 20.30 9.62
C HIS A 345 -2.81 20.50 8.15
N PHE A 346 -3.79 20.53 7.25
CA PHE A 346 -3.64 20.89 5.85
C PHE A 346 -4.54 22.07 5.53
N THR A 347 -3.98 23.15 4.98
CA THR A 347 -4.82 24.21 4.41
C THR A 347 -5.39 23.77 3.07
N ALA A 348 -6.55 24.32 2.71
CA ALA A 348 -7.16 24.09 1.40
C ALA A 348 -6.16 24.41 0.27
N GLU A 349 -5.48 25.55 0.36
CA GLU A 349 -4.49 26.00 -0.63
C GLU A 349 -3.29 25.05 -0.74
N GLU A 350 -2.83 24.46 0.35
CA GLU A 350 -1.77 23.44 0.30
C GLU A 350 -2.22 22.19 -0.46
N LEU A 351 -3.44 21.71 -0.22
CA LEU A 351 -3.99 20.53 -0.88
C LEU A 351 -4.21 20.79 -2.38
N LYS A 352 -4.76 21.96 -2.73
CA LYS A 352 -4.90 22.39 -4.14
C LYS A 352 -3.55 22.45 -4.84
N ARG A 353 -2.53 23.00 -4.17
CA ARG A 353 -1.18 23.10 -4.74
C ARG A 353 -0.55 21.72 -4.97
N ILE A 354 -0.77 20.76 -4.07
CA ILE A 354 -0.32 19.38 -4.26
C ILE A 354 -1.03 18.77 -5.47
N TYR A 355 -2.35 18.95 -5.56
CA TYR A 355 -3.15 18.46 -6.67
C TYR A 355 -2.66 19.00 -8.01
N GLN A 356 -2.60 20.32 -8.14
CA GLN A 356 -2.14 21.03 -9.34
C GLN A 356 -0.77 20.55 -9.79
N PHE A 357 0.20 20.46 -8.87
CA PHE A 357 1.56 20.02 -9.19
C PHE A 357 1.61 18.66 -9.88
N PHE A 358 0.82 17.69 -9.41
CA PHE A 358 0.81 16.34 -9.98
C PHE A 358 -0.14 16.19 -11.17
N ALA A 359 -1.20 17.00 -11.24
CA ALA A 359 -2.06 17.10 -12.44
C ALA A 359 -1.25 17.66 -13.63
N ASP A 360 -0.43 18.67 -13.39
CA ASP A 360 0.45 19.27 -14.41
C ASP A 360 1.49 18.26 -14.91
N GLN A 361 2.12 17.49 -14.02
CA GLN A 361 3.08 16.43 -14.40
C GLN A 361 2.46 15.35 -15.29
N ARG A 362 1.21 14.94 -15.04
CA ARG A 362 0.47 14.02 -15.92
C ARG A 362 0.35 14.60 -17.33
N SER A 363 0.07 15.90 -17.44
CA SER A 363 -0.11 16.57 -18.73
C SER A 363 1.20 16.66 -19.53
N GLU A 364 2.33 16.93 -18.86
CA GLU A 364 3.65 16.98 -19.49
C GLU A 364 4.09 15.58 -19.97
N GLN A 365 3.84 14.54 -19.17
CA GLN A 365 4.11 13.16 -19.57
C GLN A 365 3.24 12.76 -20.77
N ALA A 366 1.93 13.03 -20.74
CA ALA A 366 1.04 12.76 -21.85
C ALA A 366 1.48 13.46 -23.15
N GLN A 367 1.90 14.73 -23.08
CA GLN A 367 2.43 15.47 -24.23
C GLN A 367 3.74 14.88 -24.76
N SER A 368 4.62 14.34 -23.90
CA SER A 368 5.87 13.70 -24.32
C SER A 368 5.67 12.39 -25.10
N PHE A 369 4.55 11.70 -24.89
CA PHE A 369 4.16 10.51 -25.66
C PHE A 369 3.38 10.83 -26.94
N SER A 370 2.91 12.08 -27.12
CA SER A 370 2.20 12.52 -28.33
C SER A 370 3.12 13.10 -29.42
N ILE A 371 4.44 13.13 -29.20
CA ILE A 371 5.42 13.51 -30.23
C ILE A 371 6.07 12.22 -30.76
N ASN A 372 5.59 11.73 -31.90
CA ASN A 372 6.31 10.82 -32.80
C ASN A 372 6.00 11.17 -34.25
#